data_AF-A0AA35RRU4-F1
#
_entry.id   AF-A0AA35RRU4-F1
#
_cell.length_a   1.000
_cell.length_b   1.000
_cell.length_c   1.000
_cell.angle_alpha   90.00
_cell.angle_beta   90.00
_cell.angle_gamma   90.00
#
_symmetry.space_group_name_H-M   'P 1'
#
loop_
_entity.id
_entity.type
_entity.pdbx_description
1 polymer ?
#
loop_
_entity_poly.entity_id
_entity_poly.type
_entity_poly.pdbx_seq_one_letter_code
_entity_poly.pdbx_strand_id
1 'polypeptide(L)'
;MVIHRMKPDGACLFRAVADQVYGDQDMHSVVRNHTMDYMLKNADYFSQYVTEDFEQYVNRKRNDHSYGNNLEMQAMAEMYNRTIEVHQYSIGTYNFMVYTVRFRARGNYNALQTFPTQLLGVV
;
A
#
# COMPACT_ATOMS: atom_id res chain seq x y z
N MET A 1 -1.77 -8.29 -14.89
CA MET A 1 -0.74 -7.92 -13.94
C MET A 1 0.56 -8.27 -14.57
N VAL A 2 1.19 -7.23 -15.07
CA VAL A 2 2.63 -7.12 -15.01
C VAL A 2 2.95 -6.73 -13.56
N ILE A 3 3.89 -7.40 -12.90
CA ILE A 3 4.30 -7.06 -11.53
C ILE A 3 5.52 -6.16 -11.63
N HIS A 4 5.40 -4.93 -11.12
CA HIS A 4 6.50 -3.99 -11.03
C HIS A 4 7.22 -4.20 -9.69
N ARG A 5 8.54 -4.45 -9.74
CA ARG A 5 9.34 -4.58 -8.51
C ARG A 5 9.49 -3.20 -7.88
N MET A 6 8.95 -3.06 -6.68
CA MET A 6 9.16 -1.89 -5.83
C MET A 6 10.42 -2.06 -5.00
N LYS A 7 11.03 -0.94 -4.61
CA LYS A 7 12.12 -0.95 -3.63
C LYS A 7 11.63 -1.59 -2.32
N PRO A 8 12.39 -2.50 -1.69
CA PRO A 8 12.03 -3.12 -0.42
C PRO A 8 12.32 -2.15 0.74
N ASP A 9 11.63 -1.02 0.75
CA ASP A 9 11.70 0.01 1.78
C ASP A 9 10.36 0.10 2.54
N GLY A 10 10.33 0.90 3.60
CA GLY A 10 9.10 1.19 4.36
C GLY A 10 8.01 1.90 3.54
N ALA A 11 8.27 2.25 2.28
CA ALA A 11 7.33 2.90 1.38
C ALA A 11 6.76 1.95 0.32
N CYS A 12 7.10 0.66 0.33
CA CYS A 12 6.72 -0.30 -0.73
C CYS A 12 5.21 -0.32 -1.05
N LEU A 13 4.34 -0.22 -0.04
CA LEU A 13 2.89 -0.11 -0.22
C LEU A 13 2.52 1.16 -1.00
N PHE A 14 3.04 2.31 -0.57
CA PHE A 14 2.76 3.60 -1.19
C PHE A 14 3.35 3.69 -2.60
N ARG A 15 4.51 3.07 -2.84
CA ARG A 15 5.13 2.92 -4.16
C ARG A 15 4.26 2.09 -5.09
N ALA A 16 3.72 0.97 -4.60
CA ALA A 16 2.81 0.13 -5.38
C ALA A 16 1.54 0.91 -5.76
N VAL A 17 0.94 1.63 -4.82
CA VAL A 17 -0.25 2.46 -5.12
C VAL A 17 0.11 3.62 -6.05
N ALA A 18 1.27 4.26 -5.88
CA ALA A 18 1.72 5.36 -6.73
C ALA A 18 1.94 4.91 -8.18
N ASP A 19 2.61 3.79 -8.39
CA ASP A 19 2.78 3.17 -9.71
C ASP A 19 1.43 2.85 -10.36
N GLN A 20 0.46 2.31 -9.61
CA GLN A 20 -0.86 1.96 -10.16
C GLN A 20 -1.77 3.18 -10.41
N VAL A 21 -1.62 4.27 -9.66
CA VAL A 21 -2.46 5.47 -9.79
C VAL A 21 -1.86 6.49 -10.76
N TYR A 22 -0.55 6.72 -10.66
CA TYR A 22 0.18 7.77 -11.40
C TYR A 22 1.11 7.21 -12.48
N GLY A 23 1.36 5.89 -12.52
CA GLY A 23 2.35 5.30 -13.43
C GLY A 23 3.79 5.49 -12.98
N ASP A 24 4.02 6.04 -11.78
CA ASP A 24 5.34 6.37 -11.26
C ASP A 24 5.45 6.05 -9.77
N GLN A 25 6.35 5.13 -9.42
CA GLN A 25 6.59 4.71 -8.04
C GLN A 25 7.27 5.79 -7.17
N ASP A 26 7.95 6.76 -7.78
CA ASP A 26 8.62 7.84 -7.04
C ASP A 26 7.64 8.90 -6.52
N MET A 27 6.38 8.84 -6.96
CA MET A 27 5.25 9.61 -6.42
C MET A 27 4.71 9.05 -5.09
N HIS A 28 5.40 8.09 -4.45
CA HIS A 28 4.96 7.47 -3.20
C HIS A 28 4.77 8.46 -2.04
N SER A 29 5.57 9.53 -1.99
CA SER A 29 5.49 10.57 -0.95
C SER A 29 4.18 11.36 -1.07
N VAL A 30 3.73 11.63 -2.31
CA VAL A 30 2.45 12.28 -2.59
C VAL A 30 1.29 11.38 -2.15
N VAL A 31 1.33 10.10 -2.53
CA VAL A 31 0.32 9.12 -2.09
C VAL A 31 0.26 9.04 -0.56
N ARG A 32 1.42 8.95 0.10
CA ARG A 32 1.52 8.90 1.56
C ARG A 32 0.89 10.13 2.19
N ASN A 33 1.26 11.33 1.75
CA ASN A 33 0.73 12.58 2.29
C ASN A 33 -0.79 12.70 2.10
N HIS A 34 -1.30 12.39 0.91
CA HIS A 34 -2.74 12.40 0.66
C HIS A 34 -3.49 11.39 1.53
N THR A 35 -2.92 10.19 1.72
CA THR A 35 -3.51 9.16 2.60
C THR A 35 -3.61 9.66 4.03
N MET A 36 -2.54 10.27 4.54
CA MET A 36 -2.50 10.82 5.89
C MET A 36 -3.45 12.00 6.07
N ASP A 37 -3.57 12.87 5.08
CA ASP A 37 -4.54 13.97 5.08
C ASP A 37 -5.98 13.45 5.07
N TYR A 38 -6.26 12.40 4.29
CA TYR A 38 -7.58 11.76 4.24
C TYR A 38 -7.93 11.11 5.59
N MET A 39 -6.96 10.44 6.23
CA MET A 39 -7.15 9.85 7.54
C MET A 39 -7.43 10.92 8.61
N LEU A 40 -6.70 12.05 8.61
CA LEU A 40 -6.98 13.18 9.51
C LEU A 40 -8.37 13.78 9.30
N LYS A 41 -8.80 13.96 8.06
CA LYS A 41 -10.14 14.48 7.76
C LYS A 41 -11.26 13.57 8.23
N ASN A 42 -11.00 12.26 8.32
CA ASN A 42 -11.95 11.25 8.78
C ASN A 42 -11.51 10.65 10.13
N ALA A 43 -10.88 11.46 10.99
CA ALA A 43 -10.33 11.01 12.26
C ALA A 43 -11.38 10.29 13.13
N ASP A 44 -12.62 10.76 13.14
CA ASP A 44 -13.71 10.15 13.94
C ASP A 44 -13.95 8.67 13.61
N TYR A 45 -13.68 8.25 12.37
CA TYR A 45 -13.77 6.86 11.94
C TYR A 45 -12.47 6.11 12.19
N PHE A 46 -11.34 6.64 11.73
CA PHE A 46 -10.05 5.92 11.77
C PHE A 46 -9.45 5.83 13.18
N SER A 47 -9.68 6.81 14.04
CA SER A 47 -9.17 6.83 15.42
C SER A 47 -9.68 5.65 16.25
N GLN A 48 -10.88 5.13 15.95
CA GLN A 48 -11.45 3.97 16.63
C GLN A 48 -10.63 2.69 16.45
N TYR A 49 -9.80 2.64 15.42
CA TYR A 49 -8.95 1.50 15.08
C TYR A 49 -7.47 1.74 15.43
N VAL A 50 -7.15 2.87 16.05
CA VAL A 50 -5.81 3.25 16.48
C VAL A 50 -5.79 3.36 18.00
N THR A 51 -4.87 2.65 18.65
CA THR A 51 -4.77 2.60 20.12
C THR A 51 -3.94 3.75 20.70
N GLU A 52 -3.11 4.40 19.89
CA GLU A 52 -2.32 5.57 20.27
C GLU A 52 -3.07 6.87 19.90
N ASP A 53 -2.53 8.02 20.32
CA ASP A 53 -3.07 9.32 19.89
C ASP A 53 -3.08 9.42 18.35
N PHE A 54 -4.22 9.78 17.78
CA PHE A 54 -4.40 9.71 16.33
C PHE A 54 -3.54 10.71 15.57
N GLU A 55 -3.34 11.92 16.10
CA GLU A 55 -2.46 12.91 15.47
C GLU A 55 -1.00 12.45 15.51
N GLN A 56 -0.55 11.87 16.63
CA GLN A 56 0.78 11.26 16.74
C GLN A 56 0.96 10.10 15.76
N TYR A 57 -0.05 9.23 15.63
CA TYR A 57 -0.06 8.15 14.66
C TYR A 57 0.11 8.67 13.24
N VAL A 58 -0.67 9.68 12.84
CA VAL A 58 -0.59 10.26 11.49
C VAL A 58 0.78 10.91 11.26
N ASN A 59 1.27 11.71 12.21
CA ASN A 59 2.58 12.37 12.09
C ASN A 59 3.72 11.36 11.92
N ARG A 60 3.67 10.26 12.66
CA ARG A 60 4.63 9.14 12.52
C ARG A 60 4.51 8.46 11.16
N LYS A 61 3.30 8.26 10.67
CA LYS A 61 3.01 7.60 9.38
C LYS A 61 3.30 8.48 8.15
N ARG A 62 3.45 9.81 8.31
CA ARG A 62 3.98 10.69 7.26
C ARG A 62 5.46 10.47 6.95
N ASN A 63 6.22 9.87 7.85
CA ASN A 63 7.62 9.57 7.60
C ASN A 63 7.77 8.50 6.50
N ASP A 64 8.63 8.74 5.50
CA ASP A 64 8.81 7.88 4.33
C ASP A 64 9.27 6.45 4.67
N HIS A 65 9.88 6.25 5.83
CA HIS A 65 10.33 4.93 6.29
C HIS A 65 9.31 4.17 7.13
N SER A 66 8.12 4.74 7.37
CA SER A 66 7.05 4.08 8.13
C SER A 66 6.25 3.14 7.23
N TYR A 67 6.24 1.84 7.54
CA TYR A 67 5.43 0.84 6.85
C TYR A 67 3.93 1.18 6.89
N GLY A 68 3.25 1.05 5.77
CA GLY A 68 1.79 1.13 5.69
C GLY A 68 1.13 -0.21 6.04
N ASN A 69 -0.05 -0.15 6.63
CA ASN A 69 -0.84 -1.29 7.12
C ASN A 69 -2.26 -1.25 6.51
N ASN A 70 -3.15 -2.08 7.06
CA ASN A 70 -4.55 -2.20 6.62
C ASN A 70 -5.33 -0.87 6.67
N LEU A 71 -5.07 0.00 7.65
CA LEU A 71 -5.76 1.28 7.75
C LEU A 71 -5.40 2.21 6.60
N GLU A 72 -4.12 2.30 6.24
CA GLU A 72 -3.69 3.09 5.09
C GLU A 72 -4.22 2.51 3.79
N MET A 73 -4.29 1.18 3.66
CA MET A 73 -4.92 0.55 2.49
C MET A 73 -6.40 0.91 2.38
N GLN A 74 -7.14 0.87 3.47
CA GLN A 74 -8.56 1.26 3.49
C GLN A 74 -8.72 2.74 3.12
N ALA A 75 -7.92 3.63 3.73
CA ALA A 75 -7.94 5.05 3.43
C ALA A 75 -7.62 5.32 1.95
N MET A 76 -6.61 4.66 1.37
CA MET A 76 -6.29 4.79 -0.04
C MET A 76 -7.38 4.24 -0.95
N ALA A 77 -8.01 3.12 -0.57
CA ALA A 77 -9.09 2.53 -1.33
C ALA A 77 -10.30 3.48 -1.44
N GLU A 78 -10.68 4.10 -0.32
CA GLU A 78 -11.76 5.08 -0.28
C GLU A 78 -11.37 6.38 -1.00
N MET A 79 -10.20 6.93 -0.71
CA MET A 79 -9.71 8.18 -1.29
C MET A 79 -9.63 8.12 -2.82
N TYR A 80 -9.12 7.02 -3.38
CA TYR A 80 -9.03 6.85 -4.83
C TYR A 80 -10.31 6.27 -5.44
N ASN A 81 -11.31 5.89 -4.62
CA ASN A 81 -12.51 5.17 -5.01
C ASN A 81 -12.19 3.90 -5.83
N ARG A 82 -11.23 3.11 -5.33
CA ARG A 82 -10.70 1.91 -5.98
C ARG A 82 -10.49 0.80 -4.97
N THR A 83 -10.65 -0.43 -5.43
CA THR A 83 -10.41 -1.58 -4.56
C THR A 83 -8.92 -1.87 -4.55
N ILE A 84 -8.32 -1.96 -3.36
CA ILE A 84 -6.96 -2.47 -3.19
C ILE A 84 -7.06 -3.96 -2.87
N GLU A 85 -6.42 -4.78 -3.70
CA GLU A 85 -6.31 -6.22 -3.48
C GLU A 85 -4.88 -6.54 -3.07
N VAL A 86 -4.75 -7.33 -2.00
CA VAL A 86 -3.46 -7.85 -1.54
C VAL A 86 -3.42 -9.33 -1.87
N HIS A 87 -2.46 -9.71 -2.70
CA HIS A 87 -2.20 -11.10 -3.05
C HIS A 87 -0.93 -11.54 -2.34
N GLN A 88 -1.05 -12.49 -1.42
CA GLN A 88 0.08 -13.09 -0.75
C GLN A 88 0.40 -14.42 -1.42
N TYR A 89 1.61 -14.54 -1.95
CA TYR A 89 2.12 -15.78 -2.52
C TYR A 89 3.22 -16.33 -1.60
N SER A 90 3.06 -17.56 -1.14
CA SER A 90 4.10 -18.29 -0.44
C SER A 90 4.69 -19.35 -1.38
N ILE A 91 5.99 -19.25 -1.66
CA ILE A 91 6.72 -20.21 -2.49
C ILE A 91 7.88 -20.74 -1.65
N GLY A 92 7.69 -21.92 -1.06
CA GLY A 92 8.64 -22.48 -0.10
C GLY A 92 8.67 -21.63 1.18
N THR A 93 9.84 -21.08 1.51
CA THR A 93 10.04 -20.16 2.66
C THR A 93 9.85 -18.69 2.30
N TYR A 94 9.66 -18.35 1.03
CA TYR A 94 9.58 -16.96 0.56
C TYR A 94 8.12 -16.49 0.51
N ASN A 95 7.83 -15.40 1.21
CA ASN A 95 6.55 -14.71 1.15
C ASN A 95 6.67 -13.47 0.25
N PHE A 96 5.83 -13.40 -0.78
CA PHE A 96 5.69 -12.25 -1.65
C PHE A 96 4.33 -11.60 -1.40
N MET A 97 4.34 -10.32 -1.04
CA MET A 97 3.13 -9.50 -1.02
C MET A 97 3.04 -8.70 -2.31
N VAL A 98 1.92 -8.85 -3.01
CA VAL A 98 1.64 -8.12 -4.25
C VAL A 98 0.40 -7.27 -4.01
N TYR A 99 0.57 -5.97 -4.19
CA TYR A 99 -0.51 -4.99 -4.05
C TYR A 99 -1.00 -4.61 -5.44
N THR A 100 -2.30 -4.81 -5.69
CA THR A 100 -2.93 -4.45 -6.95
C THR A 100 -4.06 -3.47 -6.68
N VAL A 101 -4.07 -2.33 -7.36
CA VAL A 101 -5.18 -1.38 -7.29
C VAL A 101 -6.12 -1.65 -8.44
N ARG A 102 -7.27 -2.27 -8.17
CA ARG A 102 -8.32 -2.43 -9.17
C ARG A 102 -9.14 -1.16 -9.26
N PHE A 103 -9.02 -0.53 -10.42
CA PHE A 103 -9.96 0.48 -10.86
C PHE A 103 -11.31 -0.21 -11.00
N ARG A 104 -12.35 0.34 -10.38
CA ARG A 104 -13.71 -0.16 -10.56
C ARG A 104 -14.15 0.15 -11.99
N ALA A 105 -13.72 -0.65 -12.94
CA ALA A 105 -14.23 -0.61 -14.30
C ALA A 105 -15.68 -1.12 -14.27
N ARG A 106 -16.60 -0.37 -14.88
CA ARG A 106 -17.66 -1.04 -15.64
C ARG A 106 -16.97 -1.87 -16.73
N GLY A 107 -16.65 -3.13 -16.47
CA GLY A 107 -16.11 -4.05 -17.49
C GLY A 107 -14.86 -4.83 -17.08
N ASN A 108 -14.99 -6.15 -17.14
CA ASN A 108 -14.03 -7.20 -16.77
C ASN A 108 -12.73 -7.20 -17.59
N TYR A 109 -11.53 -7.02 -17.00
CA TYR A 109 -10.29 -7.64 -17.49
C TYR A 109 -9.25 -7.83 -16.34
N ASN A 110 -8.74 -9.06 -16.17
CA ASN A 110 -7.71 -9.46 -15.18
C ASN A 110 -6.45 -9.96 -15.90
N ALA A 111 -5.26 -9.84 -15.29
CA ALA A 111 -4.05 -10.56 -15.73
C ALA A 111 -3.11 -10.83 -14.51
N LEU A 112 -2.18 -11.80 -14.59
CA LEU A 112 -1.28 -12.34 -13.51
C LEU A 112 0.07 -12.85 -14.08
N GLN A 113 1.21 -12.74 -13.37
CA GLN A 113 2.45 -13.59 -13.53
C GLN A 113 3.50 -13.44 -12.37
N THR A 114 4.38 -14.44 -12.13
CA THR A 114 5.17 -14.76 -10.89
C THR A 114 6.73 -14.96 -11.03
N PHE A 115 7.44 -15.05 -9.87
CA PHE A 115 8.80 -15.65 -9.53
C PHE A 115 10.10 -14.80 -9.64
N PRO A 116 11.29 -15.27 -9.15
CA PRO A 116 11.73 -15.55 -7.77
C PRO A 116 12.96 -14.68 -7.35
N THR A 117 13.31 -14.60 -6.05
CA THR A 117 14.69 -14.22 -5.63
C THR A 117 15.01 -14.70 -4.20
N GLN A 118 15.95 -15.65 -4.09
CA GLN A 118 16.92 -15.84 -2.98
C GLN A 118 17.66 -14.49 -2.70
N LEU A 119 18.23 -14.12 -1.56
CA LEU A 119 18.85 -14.78 -0.40
C LEU A 119 19.13 -13.67 0.66
N LEU A 120 19.53 -14.07 1.88
CA LEU A 120 19.90 -13.30 3.10
C LEU A 120 18.73 -13.19 4.10
N GLY A 121 18.53 -14.08 5.07
CA GLY A 121 19.49 -14.89 5.83
C GLY A 121 19.59 -14.32 7.23
N VAL A 122 18.73 -14.78 8.16
CA VAL A 122 18.91 -14.58 9.61
C VAL A 122 18.35 -15.82 10.31
N VAL A 123 19.25 -16.50 11.03
CA VAL A 123 18.96 -17.48 12.09
C VAL A 123 18.39 -16.74 13.28
#